data_AF-A0A2H0DXN1-F1
#
_entry.id   AF-A0A2H0DXN1-F1
#
_cell.length_a   1.000
_cell.length_b   1.000
_cell.length_c   1.000
_cell.angle_alpha   90.00
_cell.angle_beta   90.00
_cell.angle_gamma   90.00
#
_symmetry.space_group_name_H-M   'P 1'
#
loop_
_entity.id
_entity.type
_entity.pdbx_description
1 polymer ?
#
loop_
_entity_poly.entity_id
_entity_poly.type
_entity_poly.pdbx_seq_one_letter_code
_entity_poly.pdbx_strand_id
1 'polypeptide(L)'
;MNKKLKIVLKILSIALLLVAVYYLALFVEQDAVIQKLVADYGYVSLFFISILSGFNLLVPVPAIVFLPIFLSAGLNFWICIIFIVFGMTVGDVAGYVIGRFGKDLITEEKQPKWFLKIEKFINKYPKMVPLVAFFYAGLVPLPNEILVVPLAFFGVKFRYLIISIFLGNLLFNVVSGLSFVSIFGLFKLGV
;
A
#
# COMPACT_ATOMS: atom_id res chain seq x y z
N MET A 1 22.27 -0.79 -20.00
CA MET A 1 21.13 0.15 -20.01
C MET A 1 21.38 1.28 -19.01
N ASN A 2 21.34 2.54 -19.44
CA ASN A 2 21.71 3.72 -18.62
C ASN A 2 20.75 3.90 -17.41
N LYS A 3 21.25 4.32 -16.24
CA LYS A 3 20.45 4.55 -15.02
C LYS A 3 19.32 5.54 -15.25
N LYS A 4 19.55 6.57 -16.06
CA LYS A 4 18.51 7.54 -16.48
C LYS A 4 17.40 6.86 -17.29
N LEU A 5 17.74 5.98 -18.22
CA LEU A 5 16.77 5.23 -19.04
C LEU A 5 15.88 4.31 -18.20
N LYS A 6 16.42 3.66 -17.16
CA LYS A 6 15.63 2.84 -16.20
C LYS A 6 14.58 3.66 -15.46
N ILE A 7 14.92 4.88 -15.03
CA ILE A 7 13.99 5.76 -14.31
C ILE A 7 12.89 6.23 -15.25
N VAL A 8 13.24 6.66 -16.47
CA VAL A 8 12.26 7.09 -17.48
C VAL A 8 11.28 5.97 -17.81
N LEU A 9 11.77 4.75 -18.04
CA LEU A 9 10.91 3.59 -18.30
C LEU A 9 9.94 3.30 -17.14
N LYS A 10 10.38 3.44 -15.88
CA LYS A 10 9.52 3.24 -14.71
C LYS A 10 8.43 4.31 -14.59
N ILE A 11 8.76 5.57 -14.90
CA ILE A 11 7.79 6.65 -14.90
C ILE A 11 6.75 6.42 -16.01
N LEU A 12 7.21 6.06 -17.22
CA LEU A 12 6.32 5.74 -18.33
C LEU A 12 5.41 4.55 -18.04
N SER A 13 5.91 3.50 -17.37
CA SER A 13 5.08 2.34 -17.00
C SER A 13 4.01 2.72 -15.97
N ILE A 14 4.32 3.59 -15.01
CA ILE A 14 3.33 4.08 -14.03
C ILE A 14 2.28 4.96 -14.73
N ALA A 15 2.71 5.86 -15.62
CA ALA A 15 1.80 6.69 -16.40
C ALA A 15 0.87 5.85 -17.28
N LEU A 16 1.42 4.84 -17.98
CA LEU A 16 0.64 3.90 -18.79
C LEU A 16 -0.38 3.13 -17.94
N LEU A 17 0.01 2.69 -16.74
CA LEU A 17 -0.89 2.02 -15.81
C LEU A 17 -2.06 2.93 -15.38
N LEU A 18 -1.78 4.20 -15.05
CA LEU A 18 -2.83 5.16 -14.69
C LEU A 18 -3.80 5.41 -15.85
N VAL A 19 -3.28 5.54 -17.07
CA VAL A 19 -4.10 5.70 -18.28
C VAL A 19 -4.94 4.45 -18.54
N ALA A 20 -4.36 3.25 -18.41
CA ALA A 20 -5.09 2.00 -18.57
C ALA A 20 -6.23 1.87 -17.54
N VAL A 21 -5.97 2.21 -16.28
CA VAL A 21 -6.98 2.20 -15.21
C VAL A 21 -8.08 3.23 -15.47
N TYR A 22 -7.74 4.41 -15.97
CA TYR A 22 -8.73 5.41 -16.39
C TYR A 22 -9.65 4.89 -17.49
N TYR A 23 -9.08 4.30 -18.56
CA TYR A 23 -9.89 3.72 -19.64
C TYR A 23 -10.74 2.54 -19.18
N LEU A 24 -10.21 1.67 -18.30
CA LEU A 24 -10.99 0.59 -17.70
C LEU A 24 -12.15 1.13 -16.86
N ALA A 25 -11.96 2.20 -16.09
CA ALA A 25 -13.03 2.81 -15.31
C ALA A 25 -14.16 3.36 -16.20
N LEU A 26 -13.82 3.99 -17.33
CA LEU A 26 -14.80 4.44 -18.32
C LEU A 26 -15.54 3.29 -18.99
N PHE A 27 -14.84 2.20 -19.31
CA PHE A 27 -15.43 1.01 -19.91
C PHE A 27 -16.44 0.33 -18.98
N VAL A 28 -16.09 0.21 -17.69
CA VAL A 28 -16.99 -0.32 -16.64
C VAL A 28 -18.23 0.54 -16.45
N GLU A 29 -18.12 1.86 -16.61
CA GLU A 29 -19.25 2.79 -16.51
C GLU A 29 -20.26 2.64 -17.66
N GLN A 30 -19.80 2.26 -18.85
CA GLN A 30 -20.64 2.16 -20.05
C GLN A 30 -21.31 0.78 -20.24
N ASP A 31 -20.80 -0.27 -19.59
CA ASP A 31 -21.29 -1.64 -19.75
C ASP A 31 -22.03 -2.12 -18.48
N ALA A 32 -23.35 -2.31 -18.60
CA ALA A 32 -24.21 -2.71 -17.48
C ALA A 32 -23.89 -4.11 -16.91
N VAL A 33 -23.39 -5.05 -17.74
CA VAL A 33 -23.05 -6.40 -17.28
C VAL A 33 -21.80 -6.34 -16.41
N ILE A 34 -20.79 -5.61 -16.87
CA ILE A 34 -19.54 -5.42 -16.13
C ILE A 34 -19.78 -4.62 -14.87
N GLN A 35 -20.61 -3.56 -14.94
CA GLN A 35 -21.00 -2.76 -13.78
C GLN A 35 -21.62 -3.64 -12.68
N LYS A 36 -22.55 -4.52 -13.05
CA LYS A 36 -23.17 -5.46 -12.10
C LYS A 36 -22.15 -6.44 -11.50
N LEU A 37 -21.24 -6.99 -12.31
CA LEU A 37 -20.22 -7.91 -11.83
C LEU A 37 -19.26 -7.24 -10.84
N VAL A 38 -18.85 -6.00 -11.10
CA VAL A 38 -18.03 -5.21 -10.18
C VAL A 38 -18.85 -4.82 -8.95
N ALA A 39 -20.15 -4.53 -9.06
CA ALA A 39 -21.00 -4.27 -7.89
C ALA A 39 -21.10 -5.49 -6.96
N ASP A 40 -21.29 -6.68 -7.53
CA ASP A 40 -21.49 -7.93 -6.77
C ASP A 40 -20.20 -8.40 -6.08
N TYR A 41 -19.04 -8.26 -6.73
CA TYR A 41 -17.76 -8.80 -6.25
C TYR A 41 -16.69 -7.74 -5.92
N GLY A 42 -17.02 -6.46 -6.08
CA GLY A 42 -16.03 -5.37 -6.09
C GLY A 42 -15.27 -5.21 -4.79
N TYR A 43 -15.95 -5.27 -3.64
CA TYR A 43 -15.29 -5.15 -2.34
C TYR A 43 -14.34 -6.31 -2.05
N VAL A 44 -14.76 -7.54 -2.38
CA VAL A 44 -13.97 -8.75 -2.15
C VAL A 44 -12.76 -8.78 -3.09
N SER A 45 -12.96 -8.48 -4.37
CA SER A 45 -11.86 -8.39 -5.34
C SER A 45 -10.88 -7.28 -4.99
N LEU A 46 -11.37 -6.10 -4.59
CA LEU A 46 -10.53 -4.98 -4.12
C LEU A 46 -9.69 -5.37 -2.90
N PHE A 47 -10.25 -6.13 -1.96
CA PHE A 47 -9.51 -6.66 -0.81
C PHE A 47 -8.35 -7.57 -1.22
N PHE A 48 -8.58 -8.54 -2.12
CA PHE A 48 -7.52 -9.44 -2.58
C PHE A 48 -6.45 -8.72 -3.41
N ILE A 49 -6.84 -7.78 -4.28
CA ILE A 49 -5.90 -6.89 -4.97
C ILE A 49 -5.04 -6.13 -3.94
N SER A 50 -5.67 -5.67 -2.86
CA SER A 50 -4.99 -4.92 -1.80
C SER A 50 -4.05 -5.77 -0.95
N ILE A 51 -4.29 -7.07 -0.80
CA ILE A 51 -3.32 -8.00 -0.20
C ILE A 51 -2.06 -8.08 -1.07
N LEU A 52 -2.23 -8.28 -2.38
CA LEU A 52 -1.11 -8.39 -3.32
C LEU A 52 -0.31 -7.08 -3.40
N SER A 53 -1.03 -5.95 -3.41
CA SER A 53 -0.44 -4.61 -3.34
C SER A 53 0.23 -4.32 -2.00
N GLY A 54 -0.32 -4.81 -0.89
CA GLY A 54 0.27 -4.66 0.44
C GLY A 54 1.69 -5.20 0.51
N PHE A 55 2.01 -6.21 -0.31
CA PHE A 55 3.36 -6.72 -0.48
C PHE A 55 4.13 -5.99 -1.60
N ASN A 56 4.27 -4.67 -1.43
CA ASN A 56 4.82 -3.70 -2.39
C ASN A 56 6.25 -4.02 -2.87
N LEU A 57 7.04 -4.79 -2.12
CA LEU A 57 8.37 -5.24 -2.57
C LEU A 57 8.30 -6.21 -3.76
N LEU A 58 7.23 -7.00 -3.87
CA LEU A 58 7.01 -7.90 -5.02
C LEU A 58 6.18 -7.24 -6.11
N VAL A 59 5.12 -6.53 -5.72
CA VAL A 59 4.19 -5.88 -6.65
C VAL A 59 4.11 -4.40 -6.32
N PRO A 60 4.94 -3.53 -6.95
CA PRO A 60 5.01 -2.11 -6.63
C PRO A 60 3.87 -1.31 -7.29
N VAL A 61 2.63 -1.73 -7.03
CA VAL A 61 1.42 -1.08 -7.52
C VAL A 61 0.51 -0.81 -6.32
N PRO A 62 0.30 0.46 -5.93
CA PRO A 62 -0.60 0.80 -4.83
C PRO A 62 -2.05 0.44 -5.17
N ALA A 63 -2.74 -0.25 -4.26
CA ALA A 63 -4.11 -0.70 -4.45
C ALA A 63 -5.09 0.44 -4.74
N ILE A 64 -4.83 1.60 -4.12
CA ILE A 64 -5.62 2.82 -4.28
C ILE A 64 -5.72 3.28 -5.74
N VAL A 65 -4.75 2.91 -6.60
CA VAL A 65 -4.80 3.22 -8.04
C VAL A 65 -6.04 2.62 -8.69
N PHE A 66 -6.51 1.46 -8.25
CA PHE A 66 -7.69 0.79 -8.83
C PHE A 66 -9.02 1.36 -8.33
N LEU A 67 -9.01 2.21 -7.29
CA LEU A 67 -10.22 2.78 -6.68
C LEU A 67 -11.23 3.36 -7.70
N PRO A 68 -10.82 4.11 -8.75
CA PRO A 68 -11.76 4.69 -9.71
C PRO A 68 -12.64 3.67 -10.44
N ILE A 69 -12.12 2.46 -10.71
CA ILE A 69 -12.87 1.37 -11.37
C ILE A 69 -14.05 0.92 -10.50
N PHE A 70 -13.83 0.82 -9.19
CA PHE A 70 -14.87 0.38 -8.25
C PHE A 70 -15.89 1.49 -8.00
N LEU A 71 -15.45 2.74 -7.94
CA LEU A 71 -16.35 3.88 -7.78
C LEU A 71 -17.24 4.09 -9.02
N SER A 72 -16.72 3.86 -10.23
CA SER A 72 -17.54 3.95 -11.46
C SER A 72 -18.61 2.86 -11.53
N ALA A 73 -18.38 1.72 -10.87
CA ALA A 73 -19.39 0.68 -10.66
C ALA A 73 -20.40 0.98 -9.53
N GLY A 74 -20.30 2.13 -8.87
CA GLY A 74 -21.24 2.56 -7.82
C GLY A 74 -20.89 2.11 -6.40
N LEU A 75 -19.69 1.54 -6.17
CA LEU A 75 -19.28 1.17 -4.81
C LEU A 75 -19.05 2.41 -3.94
N ASN A 76 -19.41 2.28 -2.65
CA ASN A 76 -19.16 3.31 -1.65
C ASN A 76 -17.66 3.51 -1.36
N PHE A 77 -17.21 4.76 -1.43
CA PHE A 77 -15.83 5.19 -1.16
C PHE A 77 -15.28 4.70 0.18
N TRP A 78 -15.97 4.95 1.28
CA TRP A 78 -15.49 4.62 2.63
C TRP A 78 -15.33 3.12 2.82
N ILE A 79 -16.27 2.35 2.28
CA ILE A 79 -16.19 0.89 2.32
C ILE A 79 -14.99 0.41 1.49
N CYS A 80 -14.76 0.97 0.29
CA CYS A 80 -13.58 0.65 -0.51
C CYS A 80 -12.27 0.93 0.24
N ILE A 81 -12.13 2.09 0.89
CA ILE A 81 -10.96 2.43 1.70
C ILE A 81 -10.74 1.39 2.81
N ILE A 82 -11.80 1.00 3.52
CA ILE A 82 -11.71 -0.02 4.58
C ILE A 82 -11.16 -1.34 4.00
N PHE A 83 -11.75 -1.86 2.93
CA PHE A 83 -11.27 -3.11 2.32
C PHE A 83 -9.83 -3.00 1.80
N ILE A 84 -9.44 -1.84 1.24
CA ILE A 84 -8.06 -1.60 0.84
C ILE A 84 -7.12 -1.70 2.03
N VAL A 85 -7.40 -0.96 3.11
CA VAL A 85 -6.53 -0.89 4.28
C VAL A 85 -6.43 -2.25 4.97
N PHE A 86 -7.55 -2.99 5.09
CA PHE A 86 -7.54 -4.34 5.64
C PHE A 86 -6.72 -5.30 4.78
N GLY A 87 -6.89 -5.27 3.45
CA GLY A 87 -6.09 -6.11 2.54
C GLY A 87 -4.60 -5.79 2.63
N MET A 88 -4.23 -4.51 2.59
CA MET A 88 -2.84 -4.08 2.75
C MET A 88 -2.26 -4.53 4.10
N THR A 89 -3.04 -4.43 5.17
CA THR A 89 -2.61 -4.85 6.51
C THR A 89 -2.33 -6.35 6.58
N VAL A 90 -3.06 -7.19 5.85
CA VAL A 90 -2.73 -8.62 5.73
C VAL A 90 -1.36 -8.82 5.05
N GLY A 91 -1.06 -8.02 4.02
CA GLY A 91 0.28 -7.99 3.40
C GLY A 91 1.37 -7.57 4.39
N ASP A 92 1.11 -6.51 5.17
CA ASP A 92 2.03 -6.04 6.22
C ASP A 92 2.26 -7.09 7.31
N VAL A 93 1.22 -7.84 7.69
CA VAL A 93 1.33 -8.98 8.61
C VAL A 93 2.25 -10.07 8.04
N ALA A 94 2.17 -10.36 6.73
CA ALA A 94 3.10 -11.29 6.10
C ALA A 94 4.55 -10.78 6.18
N GLY A 95 4.78 -9.49 5.91
CA GLY A 95 6.08 -8.84 6.11
C GLY A 95 6.59 -8.95 7.56
N TYR A 96 5.71 -8.75 8.54
CA TYR A 96 6.03 -8.92 9.97
C TYR A 96 6.49 -10.34 10.28
N VAL A 97 5.76 -11.34 9.80
CA VAL A 97 6.08 -12.77 9.96
C VAL A 97 7.45 -13.06 9.38
N ILE A 98 7.73 -12.60 8.16
CA ILE A 98 9.04 -12.74 7.50
C ILE A 98 10.15 -12.11 8.35
N GLY A 99 9.96 -10.89 8.83
CA GLY A 99 10.97 -10.23 9.68
C GLY A 99 11.19 -10.94 11.01
N ARG A 100 10.11 -11.44 11.63
CA ARG A 100 10.18 -12.14 12.93
C ARG A 100 10.91 -13.47 12.84
N PHE A 101 10.61 -14.28 11.84
CA PHE A 101 11.27 -15.58 11.63
C PHE A 101 12.64 -15.45 10.93
N GLY A 102 12.85 -14.39 10.15
CA GLY A 102 14.14 -14.07 9.55
C GLY A 102 15.23 -13.76 10.57
N LYS A 103 14.86 -13.48 11.83
CA LYS A 103 15.79 -13.28 12.94
C LYS A 103 16.76 -14.45 13.13
N ASP A 104 16.25 -15.66 13.04
CA ASP A 104 17.03 -16.87 13.36
C ASP A 104 17.91 -17.31 12.18
N LEU A 105 17.73 -16.70 11.00
CA LEU A 105 18.44 -17.04 9.76
C LEU A 105 19.67 -16.15 9.50
N ILE A 106 19.78 -14.98 10.16
CA ILE A 106 20.83 -13.99 9.89
C ILE A 106 21.86 -13.97 11.02
N THR A 107 23.09 -14.40 10.71
CA THR A 107 24.25 -14.29 11.61
C THR A 107 24.70 -12.84 11.78
N GLU A 108 25.26 -12.48 12.95
CA GLU A 108 25.71 -11.11 13.28
C GLU A 108 26.68 -10.52 12.22
N GLU A 109 27.54 -11.33 11.62
CA GLU A 109 28.50 -10.90 10.59
C GLU A 109 27.85 -10.40 9.29
N LYS A 110 26.60 -10.80 9.00
CA LYS A 110 25.86 -10.39 7.79
C LYS A 110 25.02 -9.14 8.01
N GLN A 111 25.05 -8.55 9.22
CA GLN A 111 24.21 -7.40 9.53
C GLN A 111 24.80 -6.10 8.98
N PRO A 112 24.02 -5.30 8.22
CA PRO A 112 24.52 -4.05 7.68
C PRO A 112 24.69 -2.98 8.78
N LYS A 113 25.57 -1.99 8.56
CA LYS A 113 25.87 -0.96 9.59
C LYS A 113 24.66 -0.15 10.07
N TRP A 114 23.60 -0.03 9.26
CA TRP A 114 22.37 0.66 9.66
C TRP A 114 21.52 -0.15 10.65
N PHE A 115 21.74 -1.47 10.74
CA PHE A 115 21.03 -2.38 11.61
C PHE A 115 21.26 -2.03 13.10
N LEU A 116 22.52 -1.81 13.49
CA LEU A 116 22.90 -1.35 14.83
C LEU A 116 22.26 0.00 15.20
N LYS A 117 22.00 0.88 14.22
CA LYS A 117 21.33 2.16 14.48
C LYS A 117 19.86 1.97 14.80
N ILE A 118 19.18 1.08 14.07
CA ILE A 118 17.78 0.74 14.31
C ILE A 118 17.64 0.09 15.68
N GLU A 119 18.49 -0.88 16.00
CA GLU A 119 18.48 -1.54 17.31
C GLU A 119 18.65 -0.53 18.46
N LYS A 120 19.67 0.34 18.38
CA LYS A 120 19.89 1.40 19.37
C LYS A 120 18.70 2.33 19.48
N PHE A 121 18.06 2.69 18.37
CA PHE A 121 16.88 3.54 18.37
C PHE A 121 15.69 2.85 19.08
N ILE A 122 15.42 1.59 18.77
CA ILE A 122 14.33 0.81 19.39
C ILE A 122 14.55 0.70 20.90
N ASN A 123 15.78 0.38 21.32
CA ASN A 123 16.11 0.25 22.74
C ASN A 123 16.06 1.58 23.49
N LYS A 124 16.48 2.68 22.85
CA LYS A 124 16.47 4.01 23.46
C LYS A 124 15.09 4.67 23.49
N TYR A 125 14.25 4.42 22.47
CA TYR A 125 12.96 5.09 22.29
C TYR A 125 11.82 4.12 21.93
N PRO A 126 11.54 3.09 22.76
CA PRO A 126 10.56 2.05 22.42
C PRO A 126 9.14 2.61 22.22
N LYS A 127 8.78 3.70 22.92
CA LYS A 127 7.47 4.37 22.78
C LYS A 127 7.36 5.19 21.49
N MET A 128 8.48 5.57 20.86
CA MET A 128 8.46 6.32 19.61
C MET A 128 8.34 5.41 18.38
N VAL A 129 8.70 4.13 18.49
CA VAL A 129 8.65 3.18 17.37
C VAL A 129 7.27 3.10 16.71
N PRO A 130 6.15 2.97 17.45
CA PRO A 130 4.82 2.92 16.83
C PRO A 130 4.45 4.26 16.17
N LEU A 131 4.90 5.38 16.72
CA LEU A 131 4.64 6.70 16.16
C LEU A 131 5.41 6.92 14.84
N VAL A 132 6.68 6.49 14.80
CA VAL A 132 7.48 6.50 13.57
C VAL A 132 6.85 5.60 12.52
N ALA A 133 6.37 4.41 12.89
CA ALA A 133 5.70 3.50 11.97
C ALA A 133 4.42 4.08 11.38
N PHE A 134 3.61 4.76 12.21
CA PHE A 134 2.41 5.46 11.76
C PHE A 134 2.72 6.54 10.73
N PHE A 135 3.64 7.46 11.04
CA PHE A 135 3.99 8.55 10.12
C PHE A 135 4.68 8.03 8.85
N TYR A 136 5.48 6.96 8.96
CA TYR A 136 6.07 6.32 7.80
C TYR A 136 4.97 5.80 6.86
N ALA A 137 4.07 4.95 7.35
CA ALA A 137 3.00 4.38 6.53
C ALA A 137 2.00 5.45 6.02
N GLY A 138 1.79 6.53 6.78
CA GLY A 138 0.84 7.59 6.43
C GLY A 138 1.34 8.63 5.43
N LEU A 139 2.64 8.93 5.44
CA LEU A 139 3.19 10.07 4.71
C LEU A 139 4.29 9.70 3.71
N VAL A 140 4.90 8.54 3.86
CA VAL A 140 6.03 8.13 3.02
C VAL A 140 5.52 7.16 1.95
N PRO A 141 5.56 7.53 0.65
CA PRO A 141 5.10 6.66 -0.44
C PRO A 141 6.15 5.59 -0.77
N LEU A 142 6.54 4.81 0.23
CA LEU A 142 7.50 3.71 0.12
C LEU A 142 6.89 2.41 0.66
N PRO A 143 7.40 1.24 0.21
CA PRO A 143 6.99 -0.05 0.73
C PRO A 143 7.12 -0.13 2.27
N ASN A 144 6.03 -0.46 2.95
CA ASN A 144 5.99 -0.62 4.40
C ASN A 144 7.00 -1.66 4.91
N GLU A 145 7.28 -2.69 4.11
CA GLU A 145 8.17 -3.79 4.46
C GLU A 145 9.61 -3.35 4.72
N ILE A 146 10.04 -2.22 4.13
CA ILE A 146 11.33 -1.59 4.43
C ILE A 146 11.43 -1.23 5.92
N LEU A 147 10.30 -0.91 6.55
CA LEU A 147 10.20 -0.60 7.97
C LEU A 147 9.75 -1.82 8.80
N VAL A 148 8.70 -2.53 8.35
CA VAL A 148 8.09 -3.65 9.09
C VAL A 148 9.08 -4.77 9.34
N VAL A 149 9.80 -5.19 8.29
CA VAL A 149 10.68 -6.37 8.37
C VAL A 149 11.81 -6.13 9.39
N PRO A 150 12.57 -5.01 9.35
CA PRO A 150 13.58 -4.74 10.38
C PRO A 150 12.99 -4.58 11.78
N LEU A 151 11.86 -3.88 11.94
CA LEU A 151 11.25 -3.70 13.27
C LEU A 151 10.77 -5.03 13.87
N ALA A 152 10.20 -5.91 13.05
CA ALA A 152 9.80 -7.25 13.45
C ALA A 152 11.01 -8.12 13.84
N PHE A 153 12.10 -8.02 13.08
CA PHE A 153 13.38 -8.69 13.36
C PHE A 153 13.92 -8.32 14.74
N PHE A 154 13.91 -7.03 15.09
CA PHE A 154 14.34 -6.53 16.41
C PHE A 154 13.34 -6.77 17.53
N GLY A 155 12.24 -7.46 17.24
CA GLY A 155 11.35 -7.97 18.26
C GLY A 155 10.24 -7.00 18.68
N VAL A 156 9.99 -5.92 17.93
CA VAL A 156 8.88 -5.00 18.18
C VAL A 156 7.56 -5.77 18.22
N LYS A 157 6.74 -5.50 19.23
CA LYS A 157 5.49 -6.25 19.47
C LYS A 157 4.50 -6.05 18.33
N PHE A 158 3.99 -7.16 17.79
CA PHE A 158 3.04 -7.23 16.68
C PHE A 158 1.89 -6.21 16.80
N ARG A 159 1.20 -6.21 17.94
CA ARG A 159 0.01 -5.35 18.14
C ARG A 159 0.31 -3.87 17.95
N TYR A 160 1.40 -3.36 18.52
CA TYR A 160 1.74 -1.94 18.41
C TYR A 160 2.14 -1.57 16.99
N LEU A 161 2.90 -2.44 16.32
CA LEU A 161 3.39 -2.16 14.98
C LEU A 161 2.25 -2.21 13.94
N ILE A 162 1.43 -3.26 13.98
CA ILE A 162 0.31 -3.43 13.03
C ILE A 162 -0.78 -2.38 13.23
N ILE A 163 -1.13 -2.02 14.47
CA ILE A 163 -2.11 -0.94 14.70
C ILE A 163 -1.59 0.38 14.15
N SER A 164 -0.32 0.72 14.41
CA SER A 164 0.28 1.94 13.88
C SER A 164 0.28 1.99 12.35
N ILE A 165 0.63 0.87 11.70
CA ILE A 165 0.68 0.79 10.25
C ILE A 165 -0.72 0.80 9.64
N PHE A 166 -1.67 0.10 10.25
CA PHE A 166 -3.08 0.14 9.85
C PHE A 166 -3.59 1.59 9.84
N LEU A 167 -3.34 2.34 10.92
CA LEU A 167 -3.75 3.74 11.02
C LEU A 167 -3.01 4.64 10.02
N GLY A 168 -1.73 4.39 9.79
CA GLY A 168 -0.94 5.11 8.77
C GLY A 168 -1.49 4.85 7.37
N ASN A 169 -1.67 3.59 7.00
CA ASN A 169 -2.28 3.17 5.74
C ASN A 169 -3.68 3.77 5.57
N LEU A 170 -4.48 3.83 6.64
CA LEU A 170 -5.79 4.48 6.60
C LEU A 170 -5.67 5.97 6.25
N LEU A 171 -4.77 6.69 6.93
CA LEU A 171 -4.49 8.10 6.61
C LEU A 171 -4.06 8.26 5.15
N PHE A 172 -3.07 7.49 4.72
CA PHE A 172 -2.53 7.55 3.36
C PHE A 172 -3.60 7.28 2.30
N ASN A 173 -4.40 6.23 2.47
CA ASN A 173 -5.43 5.84 1.51
C ASN A 173 -6.63 6.78 1.49
N VAL A 174 -7.01 7.38 2.63
CA VAL A 174 -8.05 8.42 2.63
C VAL A 174 -7.57 9.65 1.86
N VAL A 175 -6.37 10.15 2.16
CA VAL A 175 -5.82 11.35 1.50
C VAL A 175 -5.63 11.11 0.00
N SER A 176 -5.04 9.96 -0.36
CA SER A 176 -4.83 9.57 -1.75
C SER A 176 -6.16 9.34 -2.48
N GLY A 177 -7.11 8.63 -1.86
CA GLY A 177 -8.42 8.36 -2.44
C GLY A 177 -9.22 9.63 -2.72
N LEU A 178 -9.23 10.60 -1.79
CA LEU A 178 -9.84 11.91 -2.03
C LEU A 178 -9.19 12.64 -3.20
N SER A 179 -7.85 12.58 -3.30
CA SER A 179 -7.11 13.16 -4.42
C SER A 179 -7.51 12.52 -5.76
N PHE A 180 -7.66 11.20 -5.81
CA PHE A 180 -8.14 10.50 -6.99
C PHE A 180 -9.57 10.90 -7.37
N VAL A 181 -10.50 10.96 -6.41
CA VAL A 181 -11.87 11.38 -6.68
C VAL A 181 -11.91 12.80 -7.25
N SER A 182 -11.12 13.73 -6.71
CA SER A 182 -11.04 15.09 -7.24
C SER A 182 -10.50 15.13 -8.67
N ILE A 183 -9.43 14.39 -8.97
CA ILE A 183 -8.84 14.34 -10.31
C ILE A 183 -9.84 13.75 -11.31
N PHE A 184 -10.46 12.61 -11.00
CA PHE A 184 -11.42 11.95 -11.87
C PHE A 184 -12.74 12.72 -12.00
N GLY A 185 -13.17 13.42 -10.95
CA GLY A 185 -14.33 14.32 -10.98
C GLY A 185 -14.12 15.52 -11.90
N LEU A 186 -12.91 16.08 -11.96
CA LEU A 186 -12.55 17.12 -12.93
C LEU A 186 -12.68 16.62 -14.38
N PHE A 187 -12.33 15.35 -14.64
CA PHE A 187 -12.48 14.75 -15.97
C PHE A 187 -13.94 14.52 -16.38
N LYS A 188 -14.87 14.30 -15.44
CA LYS A 188 -16.33 14.25 -15.73
C LYS A 188 -16.96 15.61 -16.01
N LEU A 189 -16.34 16.72 -15.58
CA LEU A 189 -16.81 18.09 -15.83
C LEU A 189 -16.20 18.71 -17.10
N GLY A 190 -15.27 18.03 -17.76
CA GLY A 190 -14.52 18.52 -18.91
C GLY A 190 -14.93 17.94 -20.27
N VAL A 191 -16.06 17.21 -20.34
CA VAL A 191 -16.68 16.70 -21.58
C VAL A 191 -18.14 17.10 -21.62
#